data_AF-A0A847PGA2-F1
#
_entry.id   AF-A0A847PGA2-F1
#
_cell.length_a   1.000
_cell.length_b   1.000
_cell.length_c   1.000
_cell.angle_alpha   90.00
_cell.angle_beta   90.00
_cell.angle_gamma   90.00
#
_symmetry.space_group_name_H-M   'P 1'
#
loop_
_entity.id
_entity.type
_entity.pdbx_description
1 polymer ?
#
loop_
_entity_poly.entity_id
_entity_poly.type
_entity_poly.pdbx_seq_one_letter_code
_entity_poly.pdbx_strand_id
1 'polypeptide(L)'
;MIISDMVRIIKKPDSFEHDFLLADSSEFTVESSDLAEHNYFFKITTDNNPQNINAVIEALLQHGLGVEKSAESNQGDGNVILGLIVTPVKEDRLKEIILEMEKLSYVQAIDYLQIY
;
A
#
# COMPACT_ATOMS: atom_id res chain seq x y z
N MET A 1 0.54 28.31 17.96
CA MET A 1 0.81 28.05 19.40
C MET A 1 2.27 28.44 19.64
N ILE A 2 2.53 29.71 19.96
CA ILE A 2 3.90 30.26 20.11
C ILE A 2 3.96 31.13 21.38
N ILE A 3 2.92 31.94 21.58
CA ILE A 3 2.82 32.84 22.75
C ILE A 3 2.74 32.05 24.07
N SER A 4 2.03 30.92 24.10
CA SER A 4 1.96 30.05 25.29
C SER A 4 3.32 29.49 25.69
N ASP A 5 4.13 29.08 24.71
CA ASP A 5 5.46 28.51 24.97
C ASP A 5 6.45 29.59 25.41
N MET A 6 6.37 30.79 24.82
CA MET A 6 7.14 31.95 25.28
C MET A 6 6.83 32.30 26.74
N VAL A 7 5.55 32.33 27.12
CA VAL A 7 5.14 32.60 28.51
C VAL A 7 5.64 31.50 29.45
N ARG A 8 5.65 30.23 29.01
CA ARG A 8 6.14 29.10 29.79
C ARG A 8 7.66 29.16 30.00
N ILE A 9 8.44 29.48 28.96
CA ILE A 9 9.90 29.67 29.02
C ILE A 9 10.25 30.80 29.99
N ILE A 10 9.55 31.94 29.89
CA ILE A 10 9.80 33.10 30.75
C ILE A 10 9.47 32.81 32.22
N LYS A 11 8.39 32.07 32.49
CA LYS A 11 7.93 31.80 33.86
C LYS A 11 8.69 30.68 34.58
N LYS A 12 9.32 29.76 33.85
CA LYS A 12 10.06 28.64 34.44
C LYS A 12 11.33 28.33 33.63
N PRO A 13 12.33 29.23 33.65
CA PRO A 13 13.53 29.10 32.84
C PRO A 13 14.31 27.81 33.17
N ASP A 14 14.39 27.43 34.45
CA ASP A 14 15.11 26.22 34.90
C ASP A 14 14.39 24.91 34.54
N SER A 15 13.11 24.96 34.15
CA SER A 15 12.37 23.79 33.67
C SER A 15 12.57 23.51 32.18
N PHE A 16 13.32 24.38 31.51
CA PHE A 16 13.77 24.24 30.12
C PHE A 16 15.21 23.70 30.07
N GLU A 17 15.58 22.82 31.02
CA GLU A 17 16.67 21.88 30.74
C GLU A 17 16.30 21.16 29.44
N HIS A 18 17.17 21.29 28.45
CA HIS A 18 16.98 20.92 27.05
C HIS A 18 16.56 19.45 26.82
N ASP A 19 16.50 18.64 27.88
CA ASP A 19 16.32 17.21 27.85
C ASP A 19 14.88 16.75 28.06
N PHE A 20 13.95 17.53 28.63
CA PHE A 20 12.60 16.98 28.94
C PHE A 20 11.79 16.59 27.68
N LEU A 21 12.05 17.21 26.53
CA LEU A 21 11.39 16.89 25.27
C LEU A 21 12.16 15.87 24.41
N LEU A 22 13.39 15.51 24.81
CA LEU A 22 14.29 14.62 24.06
C LEU A 22 14.72 13.38 24.87
N ALA A 23 14.40 13.31 26.17
CA ALA A 23 14.83 12.26 27.09
C ALA A 23 14.32 10.85 26.75
N ASP A 24 13.34 10.72 25.86
CA ASP A 24 12.74 9.45 25.45
C ASP A 24 12.87 9.17 23.94
N SER A 25 13.88 9.72 23.26
CA SER A 25 14.05 9.49 21.80
C SER A 25 14.63 8.12 21.43
N SER A 26 14.86 7.21 22.39
CA SER A 26 15.60 5.96 22.17
C SER A 26 14.76 4.72 21.83
N GLU A 27 13.44 4.82 21.64
CA GLU A 27 12.61 3.62 21.41
C GLU A 27 11.71 3.64 20.15
N PHE A 28 11.74 4.70 19.34
CA PHE A 28 11.02 4.73 18.06
C PHE A 28 12.00 4.70 16.89
N THR A 29 12.31 3.50 16.41
CA THR A 29 12.92 3.34 15.08
C THR A 29 11.86 3.72 14.06
N VAL A 30 12.06 4.83 13.33
CA VAL A 30 11.25 5.14 12.15
C VAL A 30 11.63 4.10 11.09
N GLU A 31 10.84 3.04 10.97
CA GLU A 31 11.00 2.09 9.88
C GLU A 31 10.77 2.83 8.56
N SER A 32 11.65 2.60 7.58
CA SER A 32 11.42 3.11 6.23
C SER A 32 10.11 2.50 5.71
N SER A 33 9.29 3.32 5.04
CA SER A 33 8.03 2.91 4.39
C SER A 33 8.14 1.57 3.65
N ASP A 34 9.30 1.31 3.04
CA ASP A 34 9.60 0.12 2.25
C ASP A 34 9.66 -1.20 3.05
N LEU A 35 9.79 -1.13 4.38
CA LEU A 35 9.87 -2.31 5.26
C LEU A 35 8.51 -2.77 5.77
N ALA A 36 7.52 -1.88 5.80
CA ALA A 36 6.19 -2.17 6.28
C ALA A 36 5.37 -2.90 5.21
N GLU A 37 4.58 -3.87 5.66
CA GLU A 37 3.59 -4.53 4.79
C GLU A 37 2.32 -3.69 4.74
N HIS A 38 1.84 -3.42 3.54
CA HIS A 38 0.64 -2.63 3.31
C HIS A 38 -0.36 -3.39 2.46
N ASN A 39 -1.64 -3.09 2.62
CA ASN A 39 -2.64 -3.62 1.71
C ASN A 39 -2.65 -2.79 0.42
N TYR A 40 -3.04 -3.41 -0.68
CA TYR A 40 -3.13 -2.73 -1.96
C TYR A 40 -4.46 -3.03 -2.65
N PHE A 41 -5.01 -2.01 -3.28
CA PHE A 41 -6.05 -2.14 -4.28
C PHE A 41 -5.41 -2.24 -5.66
N PHE A 42 -5.78 -3.25 -6.42
CA PHE A 42 -5.42 -3.45 -7.82
C PHE A 42 -6.62 -3.19 -8.71
N LYS A 43 -6.36 -2.55 -9.84
CA LYS A 43 -7.27 -2.46 -10.98
C LYS A 43 -6.57 -3.09 -12.17
N ILE A 44 -7.04 -4.27 -12.56
CA ILE A 44 -6.46 -5.05 -13.66
C ILE A 44 -7.47 -5.05 -14.82
N THR A 45 -7.03 -4.62 -16.00
CA THR A 45 -7.82 -4.74 -17.22
C THR A 45 -7.43 -6.02 -17.97
N THR A 46 -8.42 -6.86 -18.27
CA THR A 46 -8.25 -8.11 -19.00
C THR A 46 -9.31 -8.28 -20.08
N ASP A 47 -9.09 -9.19 -21.02
CA ASP A 47 -10.11 -9.57 -22.00
C ASP A 47 -11.34 -10.17 -21.31
N ASN A 48 -12.52 -9.98 -21.90
CA ASN A 48 -13.77 -10.55 -21.40
C ASN A 48 -13.87 -12.06 -21.65
N ASN A 49 -13.03 -12.82 -20.94
CA ASN A 49 -13.02 -14.26 -20.88
C ASN A 49 -12.93 -14.69 -19.40
N PRO A 50 -13.95 -15.42 -18.87
CA PRO A 50 -13.95 -15.91 -17.50
C PRO A 50 -12.70 -16.73 -17.11
N GLN A 51 -12.06 -17.40 -18.07
CA GLN A 51 -10.82 -18.14 -17.81
C GLN A 51 -9.65 -17.21 -17.47
N ASN A 52 -9.56 -16.05 -18.14
CA ASN A 52 -8.51 -15.08 -17.90
C ASN A 52 -8.67 -14.42 -16.52
N ILE A 53 -9.90 -14.16 -16.11
CA ILE A 53 -10.22 -13.62 -14.78
C ILE A 53 -9.72 -14.56 -13.67
N ASN A 54 -10.05 -15.85 -13.77
CA ASN A 54 -9.57 -16.84 -12.82
C ASN A 54 -8.04 -16.98 -12.86
N ALA A 55 -7.45 -16.93 -14.06
CA ALA A 55 -6.00 -17.02 -14.23
C ALA A 55 -5.26 -15.84 -13.56
N VAL A 56 -5.81 -14.62 -13.61
CA VAL A 56 -5.26 -13.45 -12.89
C VAL A 56 -5.24 -13.70 -11.38
N ILE A 57 -6.34 -14.19 -10.82
CA ILE A 57 -6.45 -14.48 -9.38
C ILE A 57 -5.49 -15.61 -8.98
N GLU A 58 -5.41 -16.67 -9.78
CA GLU A 58 -4.48 -17.77 -9.56
C GLU A 58 -3.02 -17.32 -9.63
N ALA A 59 -2.67 -16.45 -10.58
CA ALA A 59 -1.32 -15.92 -10.70
C ALA A 59 -0.93 -15.10 -9.46
N LEU A 60 -1.81 -14.23 -8.96
CA LEU A 60 -1.58 -13.51 -7.71
C LEU A 60 -1.39 -14.47 -6.52
N LEU A 61 -2.23 -15.50 -6.41
CA LEU A 61 -2.10 -16.52 -5.36
C LEU A 61 -0.79 -17.30 -5.45
N GLN A 62 -0.33 -17.66 -6.65
CA GLN A 62 0.96 -18.34 -6.86
C GLN A 62 2.15 -17.50 -6.41
N HIS A 63 2.02 -16.18 -6.49
CA HIS A 63 3.03 -15.23 -5.99
C HIS A 63 2.90 -14.91 -4.49
N GLY A 64 1.93 -15.53 -3.80
CA GLY A 64 1.69 -15.35 -2.38
C GLY A 64 0.81 -14.15 -2.02
N LEU A 65 0.15 -13.52 -3.01
CA LEU A 65 -0.84 -12.47 -2.77
C LEU A 65 -2.23 -13.09 -2.67
N GLY A 66 -2.77 -13.15 -1.45
CA GLY A 66 -4.16 -13.52 -1.23
C GLY A 66 -5.08 -12.40 -1.70
N VAL A 67 -6.21 -12.75 -2.33
CA VAL A 67 -7.27 -11.79 -2.67
C VAL A 67 -8.32 -11.82 -1.56
N GLU A 68 -8.48 -10.70 -0.86
CA GLU A 68 -9.49 -10.57 0.19
C GLU A 68 -10.87 -10.24 -0.37
N LYS A 69 -10.90 -9.35 -1.39
CA LYS A 69 -12.13 -8.91 -2.06
C LYS A 69 -11.88 -8.74 -3.54
N SER A 70 -12.87 -9.11 -4.34
CA SER A 70 -12.86 -8.90 -5.79
C SER A 70 -14.17 -8.26 -6.25
N ALA A 71 -14.08 -7.47 -7.30
CA ALA A 71 -15.21 -6.91 -8.03
C ALA A 71 -14.88 -6.89 -9.53
N GLU A 72 -15.88 -7.12 -10.36
CA GLU A 72 -15.73 -7.18 -11.81
C GLU A 72 -16.65 -6.15 -12.47
N SER A 73 -16.16 -5.49 -13.51
CA SER A 73 -16.93 -4.52 -14.28
C SER A 73 -16.67 -4.70 -15.77
N ASN A 74 -17.73 -4.97 -16.52
CA ASN A 74 -17.68 -5.09 -17.97
C ASN A 74 -17.66 -3.70 -18.61
N GLN A 75 -16.64 -3.40 -19.42
CA GLN A 75 -16.54 -2.09 -20.10
C GLN A 75 -17.29 -2.03 -21.44
N GLY A 76 -17.84 -3.14 -21.92
CA GLY A 76 -18.66 -3.21 -23.13
C GLY A 76 -17.88 -3.16 -24.45
N ASP A 77 -16.59 -2.89 -24.39
CA ASP A 77 -15.59 -2.91 -25.47
C ASP A 77 -14.92 -4.28 -25.66
N GLY A 78 -15.38 -5.30 -24.96
CA GLY A 78 -14.76 -6.62 -24.92
C GLY A 78 -13.73 -6.78 -23.79
N ASN A 79 -13.56 -5.76 -22.94
CA ASN A 79 -12.69 -5.81 -21.77
C ASN A 79 -13.48 -5.88 -20.46
N VAL A 80 -12.81 -6.41 -19.44
CA VAL A 80 -13.28 -6.48 -18.06
C VAL A 80 -12.24 -5.83 -17.16
N ILE A 81 -12.72 -5.03 -16.22
CA ILE A 81 -11.91 -4.50 -15.14
C ILE A 81 -12.15 -5.35 -13.89
N LEU A 82 -11.05 -5.85 -13.33
CA LEU A 82 -10.99 -6.52 -12.04
C LEU A 82 -10.47 -5.56 -10.99
N GLY A 83 -11.30 -5.24 -10.01
CA GLY A 83 -10.89 -4.55 -8.78
C GLY A 83 -10.58 -5.58 -7.70
N LEU A 84 -9.34 -5.66 -7.23
CA LEU A 84 -8.90 -6.64 -6.23
C LEU A 84 -8.30 -5.93 -5.02
N ILE A 85 -8.68 -6.34 -3.81
CA ILE A 85 -7.97 -5.99 -2.57
C ILE A 85 -7.14 -7.20 -2.17
N VAL A 86 -5.84 -7.00 -1.99
CA VAL A 86 -4.91 -8.08 -1.65
C VAL A 86 -4.45 -8.01 -0.19
N THR A 87 -3.95 -9.14 0.31
CA THR A 87 -3.30 -9.25 1.62
C THR A 87 -2.07 -8.33 1.72
N PRO A 88 -1.64 -7.96 2.95
CA PRO A 88 -0.47 -7.12 3.16
C PRO A 88 0.78 -7.64 2.45
N VAL A 89 1.51 -6.74 1.79
CA VAL A 89 2.75 -7.06 1.08
C VAL A 89 3.71 -5.87 1.12
N LYS A 90 5.00 -6.15 1.06
CA LYS A 90 6.04 -5.12 0.92
C LYS A 90 6.03 -4.51 -0.47
N GLU A 91 6.27 -3.21 -0.58
CA GLU A 91 6.20 -2.49 -1.86
C GLU A 91 7.17 -3.04 -2.92
N ASP A 92 8.40 -3.42 -2.53
CA ASP A 92 9.37 -4.02 -3.46
C ASP A 92 8.86 -5.35 -4.02
N ARG A 93 8.23 -6.17 -3.17
CA ARG A 93 7.67 -7.45 -3.58
C ARG A 93 6.44 -7.26 -4.46
N LEU A 94 5.60 -6.27 -4.16
CA LEU A 94 4.46 -5.90 -5.00
C LEU A 94 4.91 -5.54 -6.42
N LYS A 95 5.96 -4.72 -6.55
CA LYS A 95 6.53 -4.30 -7.85
C LYS A 95 7.04 -5.49 -8.65
N GLU A 96 7.73 -6.43 -8.02
CA GLU A 96 8.15 -7.68 -8.68
C GLU A 96 6.95 -8.47 -9.24
N ILE A 97 5.88 -8.59 -8.44
CA ILE A 97 4.70 -9.36 -8.85
C ILE A 97 3.98 -8.66 -10.00
N ILE A 98 3.86 -7.33 -9.97
CA ILE A 98 3.28 -6.55 -11.07
C ILE A 98 4.06 -6.79 -12.37
N LEU A 99 5.39 -6.75 -12.31
CA LEU A 99 6.23 -6.99 -13.49
C LEU A 99 6.05 -8.39 -14.08
N GLU A 100 5.80 -9.41 -13.26
CA GLU A 100 5.47 -10.76 -13.75
C GLU A 100 4.06 -10.83 -14.33
N MET A 101 3.09 -10.17 -13.69
CA MET A 101 1.70 -10.12 -14.13
C MET A 101 1.54 -9.41 -15.49
N GLU A 102 2.30 -8.34 -15.73
CA GLU A 102 2.30 -7.60 -17.01
C GLU A 102 2.81 -8.44 -18.20
N LYS A 103 3.53 -9.54 -17.95
CA LYS A 103 3.99 -10.45 -19.01
C LYS A 103 2.87 -11.38 -19.51
N LEU A 104 1.76 -11.47 -18.79
CA LEU A 104 0.63 -12.33 -19.14
C LEU A 104 -0.12 -11.73 -20.32
N SER A 105 -0.28 -12.50 -21.40
CA SER A 105 -0.86 -12.01 -22.66
C SER A 105 -2.31 -11.51 -22.55
N TYR A 106 -3.01 -11.91 -21.50
CA TYR A 106 -4.40 -11.54 -21.23
C TYR A 106 -4.54 -10.36 -20.25
N VAL A 107 -3.43 -9.83 -19.73
CA VAL A 107 -3.40 -8.64 -18.89
C VAL A 107 -3.00 -7.45 -19.78
N GLN A 108 -3.89 -6.47 -19.89
CA GLN A 108 -3.67 -5.29 -20.72
C GLN A 108 -3.07 -4.13 -19.95
N ALA A 109 -3.50 -3.95 -18.69
CA ALA A 109 -3.03 -2.88 -17.81
C ALA A 109 -3.22 -3.27 -16.35
N ILE A 110 -2.32 -2.80 -15.49
CA ILE A 110 -2.41 -2.93 -14.04
C ILE A 110 -2.17 -1.56 -13.42
N ASP A 111 -3.18 -1.02 -12.74
CA ASP A 111 -3.04 0.12 -11.83
C ASP A 111 -3.11 -0.40 -10.38
N TYR A 112 -2.39 0.24 -9.45
CA TYR A 112 -2.48 -0.09 -8.03
C TYR A 112 -2.44 1.16 -7.14
N LEU A 113 -3.05 1.02 -5.96
CA LEU A 113 -3.08 2.06 -4.93
C LEU A 113 -2.90 1.40 -3.55
N GLN A 114 -1.97 1.92 -2.76
CA GLN A 114 -1.83 1.51 -1.36
C GLN A 114 -3.09 1.89 -0.58
N ILE A 115 -3.59 0.95 0.21
CA ILE A 115 -4.73 1.16 1.12
C ILE A 115 -4.32 0.67 2.50
N TYR A 116 -4.55 1.49 3.54
CA TYR A 116 -4.30 1.20 4.96
C TYR A 116 -2.95 0.53 5.29
#